data_AF-A0A1M6N4Q2-F1
#
_entry.id   AF-A0A1M6N4Q2-F1
#
_cell.length_a   1.000
_cell.length_b   1.000
_cell.length_c   1.000
_cell.angle_alpha   90.00
_cell.angle_beta   90.00
_cell.angle_gamma   90.00
#
_symmetry.space_group_name_H-M   'P 1'
#
loop_
_entity.id
_entity.type
_entity.pdbx_description
1 polymer ?
#
loop_
_entity_poly.entity_id
_entity_poly.type
_entity_poly.pdbx_seq_one_letter_code
_entity_poly.pdbx_strand_id
1 'polypeptide(L)'
;MKTLNIFFPTAQLRDDWIKNLFEYKAPIQIKEIVRQLPKGVEGIRLRGSRNRIPGFWITIDFKEDPIGKKLLSKAITTIPFHWIDKNVYFPQEVLGVKEMENQWRQKYDLDRVSTHSEAWRLFLKEVKEHFNQERVDIASIGLMYIYRHNPYFLKKYKRFYLFEDFAYYYESKGELHKSIKYLRAQASLQPESAEAYLNMSSFLILNGLSQEAIDVCYRGMQINEDDEYLNNNLLIAFLNEGYYEAALEHLKKMMNRDPENSKNWKLIGDVFSEMGKDLEAIKYYQKALKVNSVNLHDVEQEIFYGLAICNQQLGRFKEAIKYYQKMLRYNSTDPKVLLNLSKIYGDDLKKYDKAQLYAEKIVELFPQNGYGHHNLGLVYLYTGRLDRARWHLYQARRLIPDYQPVYKAIQELKKIKKNKLTARTSQ
;
A
#
# COMPACT_ATOMS: atom_id res chain seq x y z
N MET A 1 -7.96 50.94 2.34
CA MET A 1 -7.10 49.88 2.92
C MET A 1 -5.89 50.54 3.53
N LYS A 2 -5.62 50.31 4.81
CA LYS A 2 -4.36 50.70 5.46
C LYS A 2 -3.29 49.62 5.32
N THR A 3 -3.75 48.37 5.24
CA THR A 3 -2.90 47.18 5.17
C THR A 3 -2.98 46.55 3.80
N LEU A 4 -1.83 46.18 3.24
CA LEU A 4 -1.70 45.43 2.00
C LEU A 4 -1.03 44.08 2.29
N ASN A 5 -1.62 43.00 1.79
CA ASN A 5 -1.05 41.66 1.90
C ASN A 5 -0.72 41.13 0.52
N ILE A 6 0.52 40.68 0.35
CA ILE A 6 1.03 40.28 -0.95
C ILE A 6 1.68 38.92 -0.82
N PHE A 7 1.34 38.05 -1.76
CA PHE A 7 1.98 36.77 -1.98
C PHE A 7 3.17 36.93 -2.93
N PHE A 8 4.24 36.18 -2.66
CA PHE A 8 5.34 36.02 -3.60
C PHE A 8 5.68 34.53 -3.75
N PRO A 9 6.04 34.08 -4.96
CA PRO A 9 6.40 32.69 -5.20
C PRO A 9 7.84 32.36 -4.81
N THR A 10 8.72 33.35 -4.62
CA THR A 10 10.09 33.18 -4.12
C THR A 10 10.45 34.27 -3.10
N ALA A 11 11.42 33.99 -2.22
CA ALA A 11 11.94 35.02 -1.33
C ALA A 11 12.63 36.14 -2.11
N GLN A 12 13.36 35.80 -3.18
CA GLN A 12 14.09 36.76 -4.00
C GLN A 12 13.15 37.81 -4.63
N LEU A 13 12.07 37.38 -5.28
CA LEU A 13 11.11 38.30 -5.90
C LEU A 13 10.47 39.25 -4.88
N ARG A 14 10.15 38.72 -3.69
CA ARG A 14 9.65 39.54 -2.57
C ARG A 14 10.67 40.59 -2.16
N ASP A 15 11.90 40.15 -1.91
CA ASP A 15 12.95 40.99 -1.36
C ASP A 15 13.37 42.09 -2.35
N ASP A 16 13.46 41.76 -3.64
CA ASP A 16 13.75 42.72 -4.71
C ASP A 16 12.62 43.73 -4.89
N TRP A 17 11.36 43.26 -4.87
CA TRP A 17 10.21 44.15 -4.97
C TRP A 17 10.15 45.14 -3.79
N ILE A 18 10.44 44.70 -2.56
CA ILE A 18 10.47 45.57 -1.38
C ILE A 18 11.58 46.62 -1.48
N LYS A 19 12.78 46.22 -1.89
CA LYS A 19 13.90 47.14 -2.09
C LYS A 19 13.56 48.21 -3.11
N ASN A 20 12.92 47.82 -4.22
CA ASN A 20 12.49 48.72 -5.28
C ASN A 20 11.33 49.65 -4.84
N LEU A 21 10.38 49.13 -4.06
CA LEU A 21 9.26 49.93 -3.54
C LEU A 21 9.78 51.11 -2.70
N PHE A 22 10.73 50.83 -1.81
CA PHE A 22 11.32 51.80 -0.87
C PHE A 22 12.61 52.48 -1.36
N GLU A 23 13.03 52.22 -2.61
CA GLU A 23 14.16 52.88 -3.28
C GLU A 23 15.50 52.73 -2.55
N TYR A 24 15.74 51.57 -1.92
CA TYR A 24 17.01 51.27 -1.27
C TYR A 24 18.10 50.96 -2.30
N LYS A 25 19.10 51.84 -2.40
CA LYS A 25 20.21 51.74 -3.36
C LYS A 25 21.34 50.78 -2.94
N ALA A 26 21.43 50.45 -1.65
CA ALA A 26 22.43 49.54 -1.10
C ALA A 26 21.82 48.15 -0.81
N PRO A 27 22.61 47.07 -0.87
CA PRO A 27 22.14 45.72 -0.53
C PRO A 27 21.83 45.63 0.97
N ILE A 28 20.58 45.90 1.33
CA ILE A 28 20.07 45.80 2.71
C ILE A 28 19.28 44.50 2.86
N GLN A 29 19.43 43.83 4.01
CA GLN A 29 18.66 42.62 4.28
C GLN A 29 17.21 42.97 4.61
N ILE A 30 16.26 42.19 4.11
CA ILE A 30 14.83 42.45 4.39
C ILE A 30 14.51 42.49 5.89
N LYS A 31 15.21 41.69 6.70
CA LYS A 31 15.05 41.69 8.17
C LYS A 31 15.42 43.04 8.80
N GLU A 32 16.34 43.78 8.20
CA GLU A 32 16.73 45.12 8.66
C GLU A 32 15.65 46.14 8.32
N ILE A 33 15.08 46.07 7.10
CA ILE A 33 13.93 46.91 6.68
C ILE A 33 12.72 46.66 7.58
N VAL A 34 12.49 45.41 8.01
CA VAL A 34 11.40 45.07 8.94
C VAL A 34 11.64 45.65 10.34
N ARG A 35 12.90 45.77 10.79
CA ARG A 35 13.25 46.35 12.09
C ARG A 35 13.22 47.88 12.07
N GLN A 36 13.67 48.48 10.97
CA GLN A 36 13.71 49.93 10.77
C GLN A 36 12.72 50.30 9.67
N LEU A 37 11.49 50.57 10.09
CA LEU A 37 10.37 50.79 9.18
C LEU A 37 10.59 52.03 8.29
N PRO A 38 10.35 51.92 6.97
CA PRO A 38 10.41 53.06 6.06
C PRO A 38 9.42 54.17 6.44
N LYS A 39 9.71 55.41 6.03
CA LYS A 39 8.77 56.53 6.20
C LYS A 39 7.44 56.21 5.51
N GLY A 40 6.32 56.54 6.16
CA GLY A 40 4.98 56.22 5.66
C GLY A 40 4.52 54.77 5.91
N VAL A 41 5.31 53.96 6.64
CA VAL A 41 4.96 52.59 7.04
C VAL A 41 4.84 52.49 8.56
N GLU A 42 3.82 51.79 9.05
CA GLU A 42 3.58 51.48 10.47
C GLU A 42 4.04 50.08 10.88
N GLY A 43 4.10 49.15 9.93
CA GLY A 43 4.55 47.80 10.21
C GLY A 43 4.77 46.98 8.95
N ILE A 44 5.77 46.09 9.00
CA ILE A 44 6.00 45.06 7.98
C ILE A 44 6.07 43.70 8.70
N ARG A 45 5.31 42.73 8.21
CA ARG A 45 5.31 41.35 8.74
C ARG A 45 5.53 40.36 7.62
N LEU A 46 6.47 39.44 7.80
CA LEU A 46 6.74 38.33 6.90
C LEU A 46 6.08 37.06 7.43
N ARG A 47 5.44 36.28 6.55
CA ARG A 47 4.80 35.01 6.92
C ARG A 47 5.10 33.94 5.87
N GLY A 48 5.24 32.68 6.31
CA GLY A 48 5.40 31.52 5.41
C GLY A 48 4.08 30.97 4.87
N SER A 49 2.96 31.47 5.38
CA SER A 49 1.61 31.14 4.93
C SER A 49 0.61 32.21 5.36
N ARG A 50 -0.52 32.29 4.65
CA ARG A 50 -1.66 33.12 4.98
C ARG A 50 -2.93 32.42 4.52
N ASN A 51 -3.94 32.30 5.37
CA ASN A 51 -5.20 31.61 5.06
C ASN A 51 -4.98 30.22 4.44
N ARG A 52 -4.03 29.45 5.01
CA ARG A 52 -3.58 28.13 4.52
C ARG A 52 -2.86 28.12 3.17
N ILE A 53 -2.70 29.26 2.50
CA ILE A 53 -1.92 29.38 1.27
C ILE A 53 -0.43 29.48 1.64
N PRO A 54 0.42 28.48 1.34
CA PRO A 54 1.84 28.59 1.57
C PRO A 54 2.44 29.65 0.63
N GLY A 55 3.29 30.54 1.15
CA GLY A 55 3.88 31.59 0.33
C GLY A 55 4.90 32.44 1.07
N PHE A 56 5.66 33.24 0.31
CA PHE A 56 6.50 34.29 0.88
C PHE A 56 5.67 35.54 1.11
N TRP A 57 4.72 35.44 2.04
CA TRP A 57 3.76 36.50 2.30
C TRP A 57 4.42 37.69 3.01
N ILE A 58 4.02 38.88 2.57
CA ILE A 58 4.28 40.13 3.27
C ILE A 58 2.97 40.84 3.58
N THR A 59 2.89 41.39 4.78
CA THR A 59 1.86 42.35 5.19
C THR A 59 2.54 43.69 5.46
N ILE A 60 2.10 44.76 4.80
CA ILE A 60 2.58 46.12 5.04
C ILE A 60 1.39 46.95 5.53
N ASP A 61 1.53 47.56 6.71
CA ASP A 61 0.60 48.57 7.23
C ASP A 61 1.17 49.95 6.88
N PHE A 62 0.46 50.72 6.06
CA PHE A 62 0.85 52.06 5.67
C PHE A 62 0.25 53.10 6.63
N LYS A 63 0.94 54.22 6.82
CA LYS A 63 0.37 55.37 7.53
C LYS A 63 -0.71 56.02 6.67
N GLU A 64 -1.67 56.69 7.31
CA GLU A 64 -2.71 57.46 6.60
C GLU A 64 -2.23 58.86 6.15
N ASP A 65 -0.94 59.15 6.36
CA ASP A 65 -0.28 60.35 5.90
C ASP A 65 -0.09 60.35 4.36
N PRO A 66 0.23 61.50 3.73
CA PRO A 66 0.41 61.58 2.29
C PRO A 66 1.49 60.63 1.73
N ILE A 67 2.53 60.36 2.53
CA ILE A 67 3.64 59.47 2.14
C ILE A 67 3.15 58.02 2.07
N GLY A 68 2.46 57.55 3.10
CA GLY A 68 1.89 56.20 3.18
C GLY A 68 0.84 55.95 2.11
N LYS A 69 -0.05 56.91 1.83
CA LYS A 69 -1.01 56.81 0.72
C LYS A 69 -0.33 56.71 -0.65
N LYS A 70 0.72 57.49 -0.89
CA LYS A 70 1.52 57.43 -2.13
C LYS A 70 2.24 56.08 -2.27
N LEU A 71 2.83 55.58 -1.19
CA LEU A 71 3.50 54.28 -1.18
C LEU A 71 2.52 53.12 -1.41
N LEU A 72 1.35 53.16 -0.79
CA LEU A 72 0.30 52.17 -1.03
C LEU A 72 -0.11 52.14 -2.51
N SER A 73 -0.33 53.31 -3.12
CA SER A 73 -0.65 53.40 -4.55
C SER A 73 0.47 52.81 -5.41
N LYS A 74 1.74 53.16 -5.14
CA LYS A 74 2.91 52.62 -5.84
C LYS A 74 2.99 51.10 -5.69
N ALA A 75 2.77 50.57 -4.49
CA ALA A 75 2.79 49.14 -4.20
C ALA A 75 1.73 48.38 -5.01
N ILE A 76 0.50 48.89 -5.08
CA ILE A 76 -0.59 48.26 -5.85
C ILE A 76 -0.28 48.25 -7.35
N THR A 77 0.30 49.32 -7.88
CA THR A 77 0.59 49.43 -9.32
C THR A 77 1.80 48.63 -9.81
N THR A 78 2.70 48.23 -8.90
CA THR A 78 3.96 47.53 -9.25
C THR A 78 3.90 46.02 -9.01
N ILE A 79 2.80 45.50 -8.47
CA ILE A 79 2.63 44.08 -8.16
C ILE A 79 1.54 43.47 -9.06
N PRO A 80 1.69 42.22 -9.52
CA PRO A 80 0.60 41.54 -10.23
C PRO A 80 -0.67 41.47 -9.39
N PHE A 81 -1.82 41.78 -10.00
CA PHE A 81 -3.11 41.80 -9.31
C PHE A 81 -3.46 40.48 -8.62
N HIS A 82 -3.09 39.34 -9.23
CA HIS A 82 -3.30 37.99 -8.70
C HIS A 82 -2.34 37.60 -7.56
N TRP A 83 -1.41 38.47 -7.15
CA TRP A 83 -0.58 38.30 -5.95
C TRP A 83 -1.11 39.07 -4.74
N ILE A 84 -2.19 39.85 -4.89
CA ILE A 84 -2.77 40.65 -3.81
C ILE A 84 -3.83 39.84 -3.05
N ASP A 85 -3.59 39.56 -1.76
CA ASP A 85 -4.46 38.88 -0.79
C ASP A 85 -5.56 37.98 -1.38
N LYS A 86 -6.81 38.47 -1.42
CA LYS A 86 -8.01 37.71 -1.84
C LYS A 86 -7.99 37.25 -3.30
N ASN A 87 -7.10 37.80 -4.12
CA ASN A 87 -6.96 37.43 -5.54
C ASN A 87 -5.95 36.30 -5.74
N VAL A 88 -5.24 35.88 -4.70
CA VAL A 88 -4.27 34.78 -4.79
C VAL A 88 -5.03 33.47 -4.97
N TYR A 89 -4.85 32.87 -6.13
CA TYR A 89 -5.53 31.62 -6.48
C TYR A 89 -5.19 30.51 -5.48
N PHE A 90 -6.22 29.89 -4.90
CA PHE A 90 -6.10 28.71 -4.06
C PHE A 90 -7.43 27.92 -4.16
N PRO A 91 -7.50 26.92 -5.05
CA PRO A 91 -8.78 26.32 -5.44
C PRO A 91 -9.46 25.61 -4.28
N GLN A 92 -10.73 25.92 -4.04
CA GLN A 92 -11.56 25.20 -3.07
C GLN A 92 -12.31 24.02 -3.71
N GLU A 93 -12.53 24.10 -5.02
CA GLU A 93 -13.25 23.12 -5.82
C GLU A 93 -12.43 22.75 -7.06
N VAL A 94 -12.76 21.62 -7.67
CA VAL A 94 -12.12 21.17 -8.92
C VAL A 94 -12.68 22.00 -10.07
N LEU A 95 -11.81 22.72 -10.77
CA LEU A 95 -12.12 23.45 -12.01
C LEU A 95 -11.62 22.66 -13.22
N GLY A 96 -11.78 23.21 -14.43
CA GLY A 96 -11.19 22.60 -15.62
C GLY A 96 -9.68 22.47 -15.48
N VAL A 97 -9.11 21.30 -15.81
CA VAL A 97 -7.67 21.00 -15.64
C VAL A 97 -6.78 22.13 -16.20
N LYS A 98 -7.01 22.54 -17.45
CA LYS A 98 -6.25 23.62 -18.11
C LYS A 98 -6.39 24.97 -17.40
N GLU A 99 -7.57 25.24 -16.84
CA GLU A 99 -7.82 26.47 -16.09
C GLU A 99 -7.00 26.48 -14.80
N MET A 100 -7.03 25.40 -14.02
CA MET A 100 -6.25 25.29 -12.79
C MET A 100 -4.75 25.41 -13.05
N GLU A 101 -4.27 24.72 -14.09
CA GLU A 101 -2.88 24.79 -14.52
C GLU A 101 -2.46 26.21 -14.93
N ASN A 102 -3.30 26.91 -15.69
CA ASN A 102 -3.06 28.31 -16.05
C ASN A 102 -2.97 29.22 -14.83
N GLN A 103 -3.87 29.05 -13.86
CA GLN A 103 -3.89 29.84 -12.64
C GLN A 103 -2.65 29.58 -11.77
N TRP A 104 -2.24 28.32 -11.59
CA TRP A 104 -1.00 28.00 -10.87
C TRP A 104 0.24 28.50 -11.60
N ARG A 105 0.29 28.36 -12.93
CA ARG A 105 1.40 28.87 -13.73
C ARG A 105 1.61 30.37 -13.54
N GLN A 106 0.53 31.16 -13.58
CA GLN A 106 0.57 32.60 -13.32
C GLN A 106 0.94 32.91 -11.88
N LYS A 107 0.24 32.30 -10.91
CA LYS A 107 0.48 32.50 -9.48
C LYS A 107 1.94 32.28 -9.11
N TYR A 108 2.56 31.20 -9.59
CA TYR A 108 3.93 30.85 -9.24
C TYR A 108 5.00 31.38 -10.19
N ASP A 109 4.60 32.14 -11.22
CA ASP A 109 5.48 32.64 -12.28
C ASP A 109 6.36 31.54 -12.91
N LEU A 110 5.76 30.37 -13.16
CA LEU A 110 6.49 29.16 -13.53
C LEU A 110 7.17 29.24 -14.91
N ASP A 111 6.80 30.22 -15.74
CA ASP A 111 7.37 30.46 -17.06
C ASP A 111 8.72 31.18 -17.01
N ARG A 112 8.95 31.99 -15.97
CA ARG A 112 10.15 32.83 -15.85
C ARG A 112 11.15 32.31 -14.83
N VAL A 113 10.66 31.62 -13.81
CA VAL A 113 11.52 31.06 -12.76
C VAL A 113 12.24 29.81 -13.25
N SER A 114 13.49 29.63 -12.82
CA SER A 114 14.26 28.43 -13.19
C SER A 114 13.60 27.16 -12.64
N THR A 115 13.89 26.02 -13.27
CA THR A 115 13.42 24.70 -12.83
C THR A 115 13.87 24.32 -11.41
N HIS A 116 14.85 25.04 -10.86
CA HIS A 116 15.39 24.88 -9.51
C HIS A 116 14.79 25.83 -8.48
N SER A 117 13.90 26.71 -8.92
CA SER A 117 13.34 27.80 -8.12
C SER A 117 12.57 27.31 -6.89
N GLU A 118 12.60 28.13 -5.84
CA GLU A 118 11.74 27.98 -4.67
C GLU A 118 10.24 27.93 -5.04
N ALA A 119 9.86 28.53 -6.17
CA ALA A 119 8.48 28.51 -6.67
C ALA A 119 7.94 27.09 -6.86
N TRP A 120 8.73 26.18 -7.44
CA TRP A 120 8.33 24.78 -7.62
C TRP A 120 8.20 24.05 -6.28
N ARG A 121 9.06 24.35 -5.31
CA ARG A 121 8.94 23.80 -3.93
C ARG A 121 7.69 24.31 -3.25
N LEU A 122 7.38 25.59 -3.44
CA LEU A 122 6.21 26.22 -2.86
C LEU A 122 4.91 25.70 -3.49
N PHE A 123 4.90 25.50 -4.80
CA PHE A 123 3.79 24.86 -5.49
C PHE A 123 3.59 23.41 -5.02
N LEU A 124 4.66 22.63 -4.91
CA LEU A 124 4.58 21.28 -4.33
C LEU A 124 4.04 21.30 -2.89
N LYS A 125 4.39 22.32 -2.09
CA LYS A 125 3.86 22.49 -0.73
C LYS A 125 2.34 22.73 -0.75
N GLU A 126 1.83 23.50 -1.69
CA GLU A 126 0.39 23.67 -1.90
C GLU A 126 -0.29 22.37 -2.33
N VAL A 127 0.30 21.62 -3.25
CA VAL A 127 -0.19 20.29 -3.65
C VAL A 127 -0.34 19.37 -2.43
N LYS A 128 0.68 19.32 -1.57
CA LYS A 128 0.63 18.53 -0.33
C LYS A 128 -0.44 19.03 0.65
N GLU A 129 -0.63 20.34 0.74
CA GLU A 129 -1.66 20.94 1.58
C GLU A 129 -3.07 20.53 1.11
N HIS A 130 -3.31 20.48 -0.20
CA HIS A 130 -4.56 19.94 -0.75
C HIS A 130 -4.75 18.46 -0.44
N PHE A 131 -3.69 17.66 -0.59
CA PHE A 131 -3.72 16.23 -0.28
C PHE A 131 -4.07 15.97 1.20
N ASN A 132 -3.40 16.67 2.12
CA ASN A 132 -3.64 16.56 3.57
C ASN A 132 -5.04 17.01 4.00
N GLN A 133 -5.70 17.84 3.20
CA GLN A 133 -7.08 18.29 3.43
C GLN A 133 -8.10 17.43 2.66
N GLU A 134 -7.71 16.21 2.24
CA GLU A 134 -8.52 15.26 1.50
C GLU A 134 -9.04 15.78 0.14
N ARG A 135 -8.49 16.90 -0.37
CA ARG A 135 -8.78 17.44 -1.71
C ARG A 135 -7.84 16.80 -2.74
N VAL A 136 -7.88 15.47 -2.82
CA VAL A 136 -6.91 14.69 -3.60
C VAL A 136 -7.03 14.95 -5.10
N ASP A 137 -8.22 15.25 -5.63
CA ASP A 137 -8.38 15.59 -7.06
C ASP A 137 -7.64 16.89 -7.45
N ILE A 138 -7.68 17.90 -6.59
CA ILE A 138 -6.93 19.16 -6.79
C ILE A 138 -5.42 18.88 -6.71
N ALA A 139 -5.01 18.15 -5.66
CA ALA A 139 -3.62 17.78 -5.46
C ALA A 139 -3.08 16.93 -6.63
N SER A 140 -3.91 16.06 -7.18
CA SER A 140 -3.63 15.15 -8.30
C SER A 140 -3.28 15.93 -9.55
N ILE A 141 -4.08 16.94 -9.89
CA ILE A 141 -3.84 17.83 -11.03
C ILE A 141 -2.52 18.57 -10.84
N GLY A 142 -2.30 19.15 -9.66
CA GLY A 142 -1.07 19.89 -9.36
C GLY A 142 0.19 19.03 -9.41
N LEU A 143 0.18 17.83 -8.82
CA LEU A 143 1.31 16.89 -8.88
C LEU A 143 1.61 16.49 -10.32
N MET A 144 0.58 16.19 -11.11
CA MET A 144 0.73 15.80 -12.52
C MET A 144 1.19 16.97 -13.40
N TYR A 145 0.86 18.22 -13.06
CA TYR A 145 1.44 19.39 -13.71
C TYR A 145 2.94 19.49 -13.44
N ILE A 146 3.37 19.34 -12.18
CA ILE A 146 4.81 19.33 -11.83
C ILE A 146 5.52 18.20 -12.56
N TYR A 147 4.92 17.01 -12.64
CA TYR A 147 5.45 15.88 -13.40
C TYR A 147 5.70 16.21 -14.88
N ARG A 148 4.74 16.84 -15.56
CA ARG A 148 4.85 17.18 -16.98
C ARG A 148 5.85 18.29 -17.27
N HIS A 149 5.89 19.31 -16.43
CA HIS A 149 6.63 20.54 -16.71
C HIS A 149 7.98 20.63 -15.99
N ASN A 150 8.18 19.88 -14.91
CA ASN A 150 9.43 19.85 -14.18
C ASN A 150 9.71 18.47 -13.52
N PRO A 151 9.81 17.39 -14.32
CA PRO A 151 10.13 16.06 -13.81
C PRO A 151 11.52 16.00 -13.15
N TYR A 152 12.47 16.80 -13.64
CA TYR A 152 13.81 16.91 -13.05
C TYR A 152 13.76 17.37 -11.59
N PHE A 153 12.90 18.34 -11.25
CA PHE A 153 12.71 18.76 -9.85
C PHE A 153 12.25 17.60 -8.96
N LEU A 154 11.30 16.79 -9.43
CA LEU A 154 10.83 15.61 -8.69
C LEU A 154 11.95 14.58 -8.52
N LYS A 155 12.75 14.32 -9.56
CA LYS A 155 13.90 13.40 -9.52
C LYS A 155 14.99 13.90 -8.58
N LYS A 156 15.47 15.14 -8.76
CA LYS A 156 16.58 15.74 -7.99
C LYS A 156 16.30 15.74 -6.49
N TYR A 157 15.07 16.04 -6.09
CA TYR A 157 14.69 16.14 -4.68
C TYR A 157 13.99 14.89 -4.14
N LYS A 158 14.07 13.76 -4.87
CA LYS A 158 13.48 12.47 -4.49
C LYS A 158 12.01 12.58 -4.05
N ARG A 159 11.19 13.28 -4.83
CA ARG A 159 9.76 13.52 -4.55
C ARG A 159 8.83 12.55 -5.27
N PHE A 160 9.37 11.51 -5.90
CA PHE A 160 8.63 10.49 -6.62
C PHE A 160 7.82 9.54 -5.70
N TYR A 161 8.16 9.40 -4.41
CA TYR A 161 7.34 8.63 -3.46
C TYR A 161 5.93 9.21 -3.27
N LEU A 162 5.73 10.50 -3.58
CA LEU A 162 4.39 11.08 -3.56
C LEU A 162 3.44 10.40 -4.54
N PHE A 163 3.95 9.81 -5.63
CA PHE A 163 3.08 9.10 -6.56
C PHE A 163 2.53 7.80 -5.94
N GLU A 164 3.27 7.17 -5.02
CA GLU A 164 2.77 6.01 -4.26
C GLU A 164 1.63 6.41 -3.33
N ASP A 165 1.76 7.53 -2.62
CA ASP A 165 0.69 8.04 -1.74
C ASP A 165 -0.62 8.25 -2.51
N PHE A 166 -0.53 8.80 -3.73
CA PHE A 166 -1.69 8.95 -4.60
C PHE A 166 -2.18 7.62 -5.15
N ALA A 167 -1.28 6.69 -5.48
CA ALA A 167 -1.64 5.35 -5.93
C ALA A 167 -2.45 4.60 -4.87
N TYR A 168 -1.96 4.55 -3.62
CA TYR A 168 -2.66 3.95 -2.49
C TYR A 168 -3.98 4.64 -2.17
N TYR A 169 -4.06 5.97 -2.30
CA TYR A 169 -5.32 6.67 -2.16
C TYR A 169 -6.34 6.18 -3.20
N TYR A 170 -5.98 6.15 -4.48
CA TYR A 170 -6.89 5.73 -5.54
C TYR A 170 -7.24 4.23 -5.47
N GLU A 171 -6.29 3.40 -5.02
CA GLU A 171 -6.56 1.99 -4.67
C GLU A 171 -7.65 1.88 -3.61
N SER A 172 -7.56 2.66 -2.52
CA SER A 172 -8.55 2.65 -1.45
C SER A 172 -9.96 3.09 -1.90
N LYS A 173 -10.05 3.76 -3.06
CA LYS A 173 -11.31 4.16 -3.70
C LYS A 173 -11.77 3.20 -4.80
N GLY A 174 -10.99 2.15 -5.09
CA GLY A 174 -11.25 1.22 -6.18
C GLY A 174 -10.95 1.80 -7.58
N GLU A 175 -10.29 2.95 -7.67
CA GLU A 175 -9.96 3.61 -8.93
C GLU A 175 -8.62 3.11 -9.50
N LEU A 176 -8.56 1.81 -9.82
CA LEU A 176 -7.32 1.12 -10.20
C LEU A 176 -6.59 1.78 -11.36
N HIS A 177 -7.31 2.28 -12.37
CA HIS A 177 -6.69 2.95 -13.52
C HIS A 177 -5.89 4.21 -13.12
N LYS A 178 -6.36 4.96 -12.12
CA LYS A 178 -5.62 6.12 -11.60
C LYS A 178 -4.42 5.65 -10.81
N SER A 179 -4.57 4.64 -9.95
CA SER A 179 -3.44 4.09 -9.19
C SER A 179 -2.28 3.67 -10.11
N ILE A 180 -2.59 2.89 -11.16
CA ILE A 180 -1.59 2.44 -12.15
C ILE A 180 -0.94 3.63 -12.86
N LYS A 181 -1.73 4.67 -13.20
CA LYS A 181 -1.18 5.90 -13.82
C LYS A 181 -0.14 6.57 -12.91
N TYR A 182 -0.37 6.61 -11.60
CA TYR A 182 0.59 7.18 -10.65
C TYR A 182 1.83 6.31 -10.48
N LEU A 183 1.67 4.99 -10.35
CA LEU A 183 2.81 4.06 -10.28
C LEU A 183 3.68 4.11 -11.56
N ARG A 184 3.06 4.21 -12.74
CA ARG A 184 3.78 4.41 -14.01
C ARG A 184 4.55 5.73 -14.04
N ALA A 185 3.98 6.81 -13.51
CA ALA A 185 4.66 8.11 -13.41
C ALA A 185 5.81 8.09 -12.40
N GLN A 186 5.71 7.30 -11.33
CA GLN A 186 6.82 7.06 -10.43
C GLN A 186 7.97 6.30 -11.11
N ALA A 187 7.64 5.22 -11.81
CA ALA A 187 8.62 4.40 -12.53
C ALA A 187 9.34 5.20 -13.63
N SER A 188 8.64 6.08 -14.36
CA SER A 188 9.27 6.92 -15.37
C SER A 188 10.24 7.96 -14.79
N LEU A 189 10.06 8.37 -13.53
CA LEU A 189 11.02 9.23 -12.82
C LEU A 189 12.23 8.45 -12.30
N GLN A 190 12.13 7.12 -12.22
CA GLN A 190 13.15 6.21 -11.72
C GLN A 190 13.40 5.05 -12.71
N PRO A 191 13.79 5.33 -13.96
CA PRO A 191 13.91 4.29 -14.99
C PRO A 191 15.01 3.26 -14.70
N GLU A 192 15.93 3.58 -13.79
CA GLU A 192 17.07 2.74 -13.38
C GLU A 192 16.82 2.07 -12.02
N SER A 193 15.63 2.20 -11.43
CA SER A 193 15.30 1.59 -10.13
C SER A 193 14.36 0.40 -10.31
N ALA A 194 14.83 -0.79 -9.95
CA ALA A 194 14.00 -1.99 -9.89
C ALA A 194 12.84 -1.84 -8.88
N GLU A 195 13.03 -1.07 -7.80
CA GLU A 195 12.04 -0.83 -6.74
C GLU A 195 10.71 -0.29 -7.28
N ALA A 196 10.75 0.64 -8.25
CA ALA A 196 9.53 1.20 -8.82
C ALA A 196 8.71 0.17 -9.61
N TYR A 197 9.38 -0.77 -10.30
CA TYR A 197 8.73 -1.88 -10.97
C TYR A 197 8.26 -2.96 -9.98
N LEU A 198 8.99 -3.15 -8.88
CA LEU A 198 8.59 -4.06 -7.81
C LEU A 198 7.30 -3.60 -7.13
N ASN A 199 7.21 -2.32 -6.78
CA ASN A 199 6.01 -1.76 -6.16
C ASN A 199 4.81 -1.81 -7.12
N MET A 200 5.05 -1.50 -8.41
CA MET A 200 4.01 -1.57 -9.43
C MET A 200 3.54 -3.00 -9.71
N SER A 201 4.44 -3.98 -9.82
CA SER A 201 4.06 -5.39 -10.03
C SER A 201 3.30 -5.96 -8.83
N SER A 202 3.73 -5.63 -7.60
CA SER A 202 3.03 -6.03 -6.37
C SER A 202 1.59 -5.50 -6.35
N PHE A 203 1.41 -4.22 -6.68
CA PHE A 203 0.08 -3.61 -6.80
C PHE A 203 -0.80 -4.33 -7.83
N LEU A 204 -0.25 -4.61 -9.01
CA LEU A 204 -0.99 -5.28 -10.09
C LEU A 204 -1.43 -6.70 -9.69
N ILE A 205 -0.55 -7.48 -9.04
CA ILE A 205 -0.85 -8.82 -8.53
C ILE A 205 -1.99 -8.77 -7.51
N LEU A 206 -1.89 -7.89 -6.50
CA LEU A 206 -2.90 -7.77 -5.44
C LEU A 206 -4.29 -7.38 -5.98
N ASN A 207 -4.33 -6.66 -7.09
CA ASN A 207 -5.55 -6.21 -7.74
C ASN A 207 -6.00 -7.12 -8.90
N GLY A 208 -5.42 -8.32 -9.04
CA GLY A 208 -5.84 -9.33 -10.02
C GLY A 208 -5.42 -9.04 -11.46
N LEU A 209 -4.54 -8.08 -11.69
CA LEU A 209 -4.01 -7.69 -13.00
C LEU A 209 -2.69 -8.42 -13.28
N SER A 210 -2.71 -9.75 -13.14
CA SER A 210 -1.47 -10.56 -13.16
C SER A 210 -0.79 -10.56 -14.53
N GLN A 211 -1.56 -10.54 -15.63
CA GLN A 211 -1.00 -10.37 -16.97
C GLN A 211 -0.20 -9.07 -17.16
N GLU A 212 -0.67 -7.93 -16.63
CA GLU A 212 0.10 -6.68 -16.66
C GLU A 212 1.32 -6.77 -15.73
N ALA A 213 1.19 -7.44 -14.58
CA ALA A 213 2.30 -7.62 -13.65
C ALA A 213 3.49 -8.36 -14.29
N ILE A 214 3.24 -9.36 -15.15
CA ILE A 214 4.27 -10.08 -15.89
C ILE A 214 5.15 -9.11 -16.70
N ASP A 215 4.52 -8.23 -17.49
CA ASP A 215 5.23 -7.25 -18.32
C ASP A 215 6.07 -6.29 -17.47
N VAL A 216 5.54 -5.89 -16.30
CA VAL A 216 6.21 -4.98 -15.37
C VAL A 216 7.39 -5.65 -14.70
N CYS A 217 7.24 -6.92 -14.28
CA CYS A 217 8.34 -7.71 -13.74
C CYS A 217 9.48 -7.82 -14.76
N TYR A 218 9.18 -8.15 -16.02
CA TYR A 218 10.21 -8.22 -17.06
C TYR A 218 10.97 -6.90 -17.25
N ARG A 219 10.27 -5.75 -17.20
CA ARG A 219 10.95 -4.44 -17.27
C ARG A 219 11.83 -4.18 -16.05
N GLY A 220 11.36 -4.51 -14.85
CA GLY A 220 12.18 -4.40 -13.64
C GLY A 220 13.43 -5.30 -13.71
N MET A 221 13.27 -6.50 -14.25
CA MET A 221 14.36 -7.48 -14.37
C MET A 221 15.38 -7.12 -15.47
N GLN A 222 15.05 -6.25 -16.42
CA GLN A 222 16.04 -5.67 -17.33
C GLN A 222 17.04 -4.76 -16.59
N ILE A 223 16.67 -4.24 -15.42
CA ILE A 223 17.51 -3.39 -14.57
C ILE A 223 18.32 -4.26 -13.60
N ASN A 224 17.63 -5.18 -12.92
CA ASN A 224 18.24 -6.15 -12.01
C ASN A 224 17.64 -7.53 -12.24
N GLU A 225 18.35 -8.36 -13.00
CA GLU A 225 17.86 -9.68 -13.41
C GLU A 225 17.72 -10.65 -12.23
N ASP A 226 18.58 -10.50 -11.23
CA ASP A 226 18.63 -11.35 -10.04
C ASP A 226 17.86 -10.76 -8.85
N ASP A 227 16.97 -9.79 -9.08
CA ASP A 227 16.10 -9.25 -8.03
C ASP A 227 15.11 -10.33 -7.55
N GLU A 228 15.33 -10.81 -6.32
CA GLU A 228 14.56 -11.91 -5.74
C GLU A 228 13.05 -11.59 -5.61
N TYR A 229 12.70 -10.33 -5.35
CA TYR A 229 11.31 -9.92 -5.16
C TYR A 229 10.57 -9.82 -6.49
N LEU A 230 11.22 -9.29 -7.54
CA LEU A 230 10.65 -9.29 -8.89
C LEU A 230 10.50 -10.70 -9.44
N ASN A 231 11.47 -11.58 -9.20
CA ASN A 231 11.38 -13.00 -9.55
C ASN A 231 10.18 -13.67 -8.85
N ASN A 232 10.00 -13.43 -7.55
CA ASN A 232 8.83 -13.92 -6.81
C ASN A 232 7.51 -13.38 -7.38
N ASN A 233 7.42 -12.08 -7.66
CA ASN A 233 6.22 -11.48 -8.24
C ASN A 233 5.90 -12.05 -9.61
N LEU A 234 6.91 -12.26 -10.47
CA LEU A 234 6.73 -12.92 -11.77
C LEU A 234 6.17 -14.33 -11.61
N LEU A 235 6.68 -15.10 -10.66
CA LEU A 235 6.17 -16.46 -10.37
C LEU A 235 4.73 -16.45 -9.87
N ILE A 236 4.39 -15.55 -8.94
CA ILE A 236 3.00 -15.39 -8.47
C ILE A 236 2.08 -15.02 -9.64
N ALA A 237 2.51 -14.09 -10.50
CA ALA A 237 1.73 -13.68 -11.66
C ALA A 237 1.53 -14.84 -12.66
N PHE A 238 2.56 -15.66 -12.91
CA PHE A 238 2.42 -16.87 -13.72
C PHE A 238 1.45 -17.88 -13.10
N LEU A 239 1.50 -18.11 -11.78
CA LEU A 239 0.59 -19.03 -11.10
C LEU A 239 -0.86 -18.55 -11.16
N ASN A 240 -1.10 -17.25 -10.96
CA ASN A 240 -2.44 -16.66 -11.03
C ASN A 240 -3.07 -16.80 -12.43
N GLU A 241 -2.27 -16.69 -13.49
CA GLU A 241 -2.72 -16.86 -14.88
C GLU A 241 -2.71 -18.33 -15.34
N GLY A 242 -2.23 -19.26 -14.51
CA GLY A 242 -2.12 -20.69 -14.85
C GLY A 242 -0.99 -21.02 -15.83
N TYR A 243 -0.01 -20.12 -16.00
CA TYR A 243 1.18 -20.32 -16.85
C TYR A 243 2.25 -21.16 -16.14
N TYR A 244 1.89 -22.38 -15.75
CA TYR A 244 2.75 -23.27 -14.96
C TYR A 244 4.05 -23.65 -15.71
N GLU A 245 3.98 -23.90 -17.02
CA GLU A 245 5.15 -24.21 -17.83
C GLU A 245 6.15 -23.06 -17.87
N ALA A 246 5.67 -21.82 -17.99
CA ALA A 246 6.50 -20.62 -17.97
C ALA A 246 7.16 -20.43 -16.59
N ALA A 247 6.41 -20.64 -15.50
CA ALA A 247 6.96 -20.62 -14.15
C ALA A 247 8.07 -21.66 -13.96
N LEU A 248 7.86 -22.89 -14.43
CA LEU A 248 8.87 -23.95 -14.37
C LEU A 248 10.10 -23.65 -15.23
N GLU A 249 9.93 -23.07 -16.41
CA GLU A 249 11.05 -22.65 -17.26
C GLU A 249 11.88 -21.55 -16.57
N HIS A 250 11.19 -20.56 -15.99
CA HIS A 250 11.82 -19.47 -15.25
C HIS A 250 12.62 -19.98 -14.04
N LEU A 251 12.01 -20.85 -13.22
CA LEU A 251 12.68 -21.47 -12.07
C LEU A 251 13.85 -22.35 -12.48
N LYS A 252 13.79 -23.04 -13.63
CA LYS A 252 14.94 -23.79 -14.16
C LYS A 252 16.11 -22.87 -14.48
N LYS A 253 15.88 -21.68 -15.05
CA LYS A 253 16.93 -20.68 -15.30
C LYS A 253 17.55 -20.21 -13.98
N MET A 254 16.73 -19.90 -12.97
CA MET A 254 17.20 -19.50 -11.64
C MET A 254 18.04 -20.60 -10.97
N MET A 255 17.59 -21.85 -11.03
CA MET A 255 18.36 -22.97 -10.46
C MET A 255 19.66 -23.28 -11.20
N ASN A 256 19.73 -23.04 -12.50
CA ASN A 256 20.99 -23.22 -13.23
C ASN A 256 22.06 -22.22 -12.78
N ARG A 257 21.66 -21.05 -12.27
CA ARG A 257 22.56 -20.06 -11.67
C ARG A 257 22.94 -20.42 -10.24
N ASP A 258 21.96 -20.83 -9.44
CA ASP A 258 22.16 -21.21 -8.05
C ASP A 258 21.50 -22.57 -7.72
N PRO A 259 22.22 -23.68 -7.97
CA PRO A 259 21.71 -25.03 -7.74
C PRO A 259 21.53 -25.40 -6.26
N GLU A 260 22.21 -24.70 -5.35
CA GLU A 260 22.18 -24.94 -3.91
C GLU A 260 21.17 -24.03 -3.18
N ASN A 261 20.23 -23.44 -3.91
CA ASN A 261 19.19 -22.59 -3.36
C ASN A 261 17.94 -23.39 -2.94
N SER A 262 17.69 -23.58 -1.63
CA SER A 262 16.51 -24.30 -1.16
C SER A 262 15.21 -23.62 -1.57
N LYS A 263 15.18 -22.28 -1.62
CA LYS A 263 14.00 -21.51 -2.05
C LYS A 263 13.57 -21.82 -3.48
N ASN A 264 14.52 -21.89 -4.42
CA ASN A 264 14.19 -22.21 -5.82
C ASN A 264 13.59 -23.62 -5.97
N TRP A 265 14.16 -24.62 -5.27
CA TRP A 265 13.60 -25.98 -5.25
C TRP A 265 12.21 -26.02 -4.61
N LYS A 266 12.00 -25.24 -3.55
CA LYS A 266 10.69 -25.09 -2.88
C LYS A 266 9.67 -24.50 -3.84
N LEU A 267 10.00 -23.43 -4.56
CA LEU A 267 9.11 -22.78 -5.51
C LEU A 267 8.71 -23.71 -6.66
N ILE A 268 9.61 -24.58 -7.14
CA ILE A 268 9.23 -25.64 -8.09
C ILE A 268 8.21 -26.60 -7.47
N GLY A 269 8.41 -26.97 -6.21
CA GLY A 269 7.44 -27.76 -5.45
C GLY A 269 6.06 -27.10 -5.38
N ASP A 270 6.03 -25.79 -5.09
CA ASP A 270 4.80 -24.99 -5.07
C ASP A 270 4.09 -25.02 -6.42
N VAL A 271 4.82 -24.82 -7.53
CA VAL A 271 4.23 -24.88 -8.88
C VAL A 271 3.61 -26.25 -9.16
N PHE A 272 4.30 -27.35 -8.84
CA PHE A 272 3.71 -28.70 -9.01
C PHE A 272 2.52 -28.96 -8.09
N SER A 273 2.53 -28.41 -6.87
CA SER A 273 1.41 -28.51 -5.94
C SER A 273 0.17 -27.79 -6.49
N GLU A 274 0.34 -26.59 -7.05
CA GLU A 274 -0.75 -25.84 -7.70
C GLU A 274 -1.29 -26.56 -8.95
N MET A 275 -0.44 -27.30 -9.67
CA MET A 275 -0.87 -28.18 -10.77
C MET A 275 -1.61 -29.45 -10.30
N GLY A 276 -1.72 -29.70 -8.99
CA GLY A 276 -2.26 -30.95 -8.43
C GLY A 276 -1.37 -32.17 -8.65
N LYS A 277 -0.08 -31.97 -8.95
CA LYS A 277 0.93 -33.01 -9.15
C LYS A 277 1.69 -33.25 -7.85
N ASP A 278 0.99 -33.76 -6.85
CA ASP A 278 1.46 -33.83 -5.45
C ASP A 278 2.72 -34.70 -5.27
N LEU A 279 2.89 -35.76 -6.08
CA LEU A 279 4.07 -36.63 -6.01
C LEU A 279 5.33 -35.90 -6.47
N GLU A 280 5.23 -35.15 -7.56
CA GLU A 280 6.28 -34.29 -8.09
C GLU A 280 6.58 -33.17 -7.10
N ALA A 281 5.56 -32.51 -6.56
CA ALA A 281 5.73 -31.48 -5.54
C ALA A 281 6.53 -32.00 -4.34
N ILE A 282 6.14 -33.17 -3.79
CA ILE A 282 6.87 -33.82 -2.69
C ILE A 282 8.34 -34.08 -3.06
N LYS A 283 8.62 -34.56 -4.27
CA LYS A 283 9.99 -34.80 -4.73
C LYS A 283 10.83 -33.53 -4.68
N TYR A 284 10.30 -32.40 -5.15
CA TYR A 284 11.03 -31.14 -5.19
C TYR A 284 11.16 -30.49 -3.81
N TYR A 285 10.13 -30.55 -2.97
CA TYR A 285 10.23 -30.15 -1.56
C TYR A 285 11.27 -30.96 -0.79
N GLN A 286 11.32 -32.29 -0.99
CA GLN A 286 12.35 -33.12 -0.37
C GLN A 286 13.75 -32.79 -0.88
N LYS A 287 13.88 -32.35 -2.14
CA LYS A 287 15.16 -31.86 -2.68
C LYS A 287 15.56 -30.54 -2.03
N ALA A 288 14.61 -29.62 -1.85
CA ALA A 288 14.83 -28.36 -1.13
C ALA A 288 15.38 -28.56 0.29
N LEU A 289 14.93 -29.60 1.00
CA LEU A 289 15.45 -29.98 2.33
C LEU A 289 16.81 -30.66 2.33
N LYS A 290 17.28 -31.16 1.18
CA LYS A 290 18.52 -31.96 1.08
C LYS A 290 19.71 -31.19 0.52
N VAL A 291 19.45 -30.12 -0.23
CA VAL A 291 20.55 -29.27 -0.74
C VAL A 291 21.21 -28.57 0.44
N ASN A 292 22.54 -28.43 0.39
CA ASN A 292 23.31 -27.76 1.42
C ASN A 292 23.16 -26.24 1.28
N SER A 293 21.98 -25.73 1.63
CA SER A 293 21.65 -24.33 1.40
C SER A 293 21.76 -23.48 2.65
N VAL A 294 22.37 -22.31 2.51
CA VAL A 294 22.37 -21.28 3.55
C VAL A 294 20.99 -20.71 3.84
N ASN A 295 20.07 -20.75 2.86
CA ASN A 295 18.72 -20.20 2.98
C ASN A 295 17.65 -21.24 3.37
N LEU A 296 18.06 -22.48 3.67
CA LEU A 296 17.12 -23.53 4.05
C LEU A 296 16.26 -23.10 5.25
N HIS A 297 16.86 -22.48 6.26
CA HIS A 297 16.17 -22.10 7.49
C HIS A 297 15.01 -21.11 7.22
N ASP A 298 15.16 -20.23 6.22
CA ASP A 298 14.17 -19.21 5.87
C ASP A 298 12.90 -19.82 5.27
N VAL A 299 13.03 -20.95 4.56
CA VAL A 299 11.93 -21.61 3.83
C VAL A 299 11.51 -22.95 4.43
N GLU A 300 12.21 -23.46 5.44
CA GLU A 300 12.01 -24.81 5.98
C GLU A 300 10.57 -25.06 6.45
N GLN A 301 9.97 -24.09 7.13
CA GLN A 301 8.59 -24.17 7.61
C GLN A 301 7.59 -24.24 6.45
N GLU A 302 7.81 -23.47 5.39
CA GLU A 302 6.98 -23.47 4.19
C GLU A 302 7.10 -24.80 3.45
N ILE A 303 8.31 -25.38 3.38
CA ILE A 303 8.54 -26.69 2.78
C ILE A 303 7.79 -27.79 3.58
N PHE A 304 7.84 -27.75 4.91
CA PHE A 304 7.07 -28.69 5.73
C PHE A 304 5.57 -28.55 5.52
N TYR A 305 5.08 -27.31 5.35
CA TYR A 305 3.67 -27.08 5.05
C TYR A 305 3.28 -27.69 3.69
N GLY A 306 4.04 -27.41 2.64
CA GLY A 306 3.81 -27.97 1.29
C GLY A 306 3.83 -29.50 1.30
N LEU A 307 4.82 -30.10 1.97
CA LEU A 307 4.88 -31.56 2.16
C LEU A 307 3.66 -32.10 2.92
N ALA A 308 3.20 -31.40 3.96
CA ALA A 308 2.04 -31.84 4.73
C ALA A 308 0.75 -31.82 3.88
N ILE A 309 0.55 -30.75 3.11
CA ILE A 309 -0.61 -30.57 2.22
C ILE A 309 -0.62 -31.63 1.11
N CYS A 310 0.50 -31.80 0.39
CA CYS A 310 0.60 -32.80 -0.67
C CYS A 310 0.36 -34.23 -0.14
N ASN A 311 0.93 -34.58 1.02
CA ASN A 311 0.68 -35.89 1.62
C ASN A 311 -0.79 -36.05 2.07
N GLN A 312 -1.42 -34.98 2.54
CA GLN A 312 -2.83 -35.00 2.90
C GLN A 312 -3.73 -35.22 1.66
N GLN A 313 -3.46 -34.54 0.55
CA GLN A 313 -4.19 -34.71 -0.71
C GLN A 313 -4.06 -36.14 -1.27
N LEU A 314 -2.88 -36.74 -1.12
CA LEU A 314 -2.63 -38.15 -1.46
C LEU A 314 -3.20 -39.17 -0.44
N GLY A 315 -3.88 -38.72 0.62
CA GLY A 315 -4.41 -39.61 1.68
C GLY A 315 -3.34 -40.20 2.61
N ARG A 316 -2.09 -39.75 2.52
CA ARG A 316 -0.95 -40.15 3.36
C ARG A 316 -0.97 -39.39 4.69
N PHE A 317 -2.03 -39.61 5.47
CA PHE A 317 -2.32 -38.80 6.66
C PHE A 317 -1.25 -38.90 7.76
N LYS A 318 -0.57 -40.05 7.90
CA LYS A 318 0.50 -40.22 8.90
C LYS A 318 1.70 -39.33 8.57
N GLU A 319 2.08 -39.28 7.31
CA GLU A 319 3.15 -38.44 6.79
C GLU A 319 2.78 -36.96 6.88
N ALA A 320 1.54 -36.59 6.52
CA ALA A 320 1.03 -35.23 6.67
C ALA A 320 1.13 -34.75 8.13
N ILE A 321 0.64 -35.56 9.08
CA ILE A 321 0.74 -35.28 10.52
C ILE A 321 2.20 -35.10 10.95
N LYS A 322 3.12 -35.95 10.48
CA LYS A 322 4.55 -35.84 10.81
C LYS A 322 5.11 -34.46 10.42
N TYR A 323 4.77 -33.95 9.24
CA TYR A 323 5.24 -32.64 8.80
C TYR A 323 4.55 -31.49 9.53
N TYR A 324 3.24 -31.55 9.78
CA TYR A 324 2.57 -30.59 10.65
C TYR A 324 3.13 -30.55 12.07
N GLN A 325 3.49 -31.70 12.65
CA GLN A 325 4.13 -31.77 13.95
C GLN A 325 5.52 -31.13 13.94
N LYS A 326 6.27 -31.21 12.83
CA LYS A 326 7.53 -30.47 12.68
C LYS A 326 7.26 -28.96 12.70
N MET A 327 6.24 -28.47 11.98
CA MET A 327 5.88 -27.05 12.02
C MET A 327 5.51 -26.57 13.43
N LEU A 328 4.77 -27.38 14.19
CA LEU A 328 4.43 -27.05 15.59
C LEU A 328 5.64 -26.93 16.52
N ARG A 329 6.83 -27.42 16.13
CA ARG A 329 8.07 -27.19 16.89
C ARG A 329 8.60 -25.77 16.70
N TYR A 330 8.34 -25.14 15.55
CA TYR A 330 8.70 -23.74 15.30
C TYR A 330 7.66 -22.81 15.90
N ASN A 331 6.38 -23.08 15.61
CA ASN A 331 5.27 -22.32 16.15
C ASN A 331 4.21 -23.27 16.71
N SER A 332 4.26 -23.49 18.03
CA SER A 332 3.37 -24.42 18.72
C SER A 332 1.90 -24.00 18.75
N THR A 333 1.60 -22.76 18.33
CA THR A 333 0.28 -22.15 18.36
C THR A 333 -0.22 -21.72 16.97
N ASP A 334 0.43 -22.16 15.88
CA ASP A 334 -0.03 -21.81 14.53
C ASP A 334 -1.46 -22.33 14.27
N PRO A 335 -2.46 -21.42 14.12
CA PRO A 335 -3.84 -21.83 13.98
C PRO A 335 -4.09 -22.63 12.70
N LYS A 336 -3.37 -22.38 11.60
CA LYS A 336 -3.54 -23.12 10.34
C LYS A 336 -3.16 -24.58 10.52
N VAL A 337 -2.03 -24.83 11.17
CA VAL A 337 -1.52 -26.17 11.44
C VAL A 337 -2.43 -26.92 12.42
N LEU A 338 -2.87 -26.26 13.50
CA LEU A 338 -3.79 -26.85 14.47
C LEU A 338 -5.14 -27.21 13.84
N LEU A 339 -5.68 -26.35 12.96
CA LEU A 339 -6.92 -26.62 12.21
C LEU A 339 -6.78 -27.86 11.33
N ASN A 340 -5.68 -27.96 10.57
CA ASN A 340 -5.43 -29.09 9.67
C ASN A 340 -5.22 -30.39 10.43
N LEU A 341 -4.50 -30.37 11.57
CA LEU A 341 -4.36 -31.54 12.43
C LEU A 341 -5.69 -31.99 13.03
N SER A 342 -6.49 -31.05 13.55
CA SER A 342 -7.82 -31.35 14.08
C SER A 342 -8.70 -32.02 13.01
N LYS A 343 -8.70 -31.46 11.80
CA LYS A 343 -9.43 -32.00 10.65
C LYS A 343 -8.96 -33.42 10.29
N ILE A 344 -7.65 -33.64 10.11
CA ILE A 344 -7.14 -34.98 9.78
C ILE A 344 -7.50 -36.00 10.87
N TYR A 345 -7.35 -35.64 12.14
CA TYR A 345 -7.69 -36.56 13.22
C TYR A 345 -9.20 -36.85 13.29
N GLY A 346 -10.06 -35.85 13.07
CA GLY A 346 -11.50 -35.97 13.21
C GLY A 346 -12.17 -36.58 11.97
N ASP A 347 -11.86 -36.07 10.79
CA ASP A 347 -12.54 -36.42 9.55
C ASP A 347 -11.93 -37.68 8.93
N ASP A 348 -10.60 -37.78 8.85
CA ASP A 348 -9.93 -38.83 8.10
C ASP A 348 -9.60 -40.04 8.98
N LEU A 349 -9.08 -39.81 10.19
CA LEU A 349 -8.63 -40.88 11.10
C LEU A 349 -9.67 -41.30 12.14
N LYS A 350 -10.76 -40.54 12.29
CA LYS A 350 -11.81 -40.73 13.32
C LYS A 350 -11.28 -40.85 14.76
N LYS A 351 -10.14 -40.23 15.05
CA LYS A 351 -9.51 -40.15 16.38
C LYS A 351 -9.98 -38.89 17.09
N TYR A 352 -11.22 -38.91 17.55
CA TYR A 352 -11.91 -37.74 18.07
C TYR A 352 -11.24 -37.10 19.30
N ASP A 353 -10.55 -37.89 20.15
CA ASP A 353 -9.84 -37.33 21.31
C ASP A 353 -8.71 -36.37 20.89
N LYS A 354 -7.93 -36.76 19.88
CA LYS A 354 -6.88 -35.91 19.32
C LYS A 354 -7.48 -34.74 18.55
N ALA A 355 -8.54 -34.97 17.79
CA ALA A 355 -9.24 -33.92 17.07
C ALA A 355 -9.78 -32.84 18.02
N GLN A 356 -10.34 -33.26 19.16
CA GLN A 356 -10.83 -32.39 20.23
C GLN A 356 -9.67 -31.59 20.83
N LEU A 357 -8.58 -32.25 21.22
CA LEU A 357 -7.40 -31.58 21.78
C LEU A 357 -6.91 -30.41 20.91
N TYR A 358 -6.75 -30.63 19.60
CA TYR A 358 -6.30 -29.57 18.70
C TYR A 358 -7.37 -28.50 18.48
N ALA A 359 -8.65 -28.87 18.37
CA ALA A 359 -9.72 -27.90 18.18
C ALA A 359 -9.95 -27.01 19.42
N GLU A 360 -9.87 -27.57 20.62
CA GLU A 360 -9.96 -26.83 21.89
C GLU A 360 -8.80 -25.84 22.01
N LYS A 361 -7.57 -26.28 21.72
CA LYS A 361 -6.41 -25.38 21.71
C LYS A 361 -6.60 -24.16 20.80
N ILE A 362 -7.25 -24.32 19.65
CA ILE A 362 -7.55 -23.20 18.74
C ILE A 362 -8.58 -22.25 19.35
N VAL A 363 -9.66 -22.78 19.91
CA VAL A 363 -10.73 -21.97 20.51
C VAL A 363 -10.25 -21.24 21.77
N GLU A 364 -9.36 -21.86 22.55
CA GLU A 364 -8.74 -21.25 23.73
C GLU A 364 -7.81 -20.10 23.35
N LEU A 365 -6.91 -20.31 22.38
CA LEU A 365 -5.93 -19.30 21.97
C LEU A 365 -6.53 -18.21 21.07
N PHE A 366 -7.51 -18.59 20.24
CA PHE A 366 -8.15 -17.72 19.27
C PHE A 366 -9.68 -17.83 19.36
N PRO A 367 -10.32 -17.27 20.40
CA PRO A 367 -11.78 -17.38 20.61
C PRO A 367 -12.65 -16.78 19.48
N GLN A 368 -12.09 -15.96 18.60
CA GLN A 368 -12.79 -15.41 17.43
C GLN A 368 -12.54 -16.23 16.15
N ASN A 369 -11.84 -17.36 16.23
CA ASN A 369 -11.58 -18.21 15.08
C ASN A 369 -12.80 -19.11 14.78
N GLY A 370 -13.59 -18.71 13.78
CA GLY A 370 -14.79 -19.44 13.36
C GLY A 370 -14.52 -20.87 12.89
N TYR A 371 -13.38 -21.14 12.27
CA TYR A 371 -13.00 -22.49 11.83
C TYR A 371 -12.67 -23.41 13.00
N GLY A 372 -12.05 -22.88 14.06
CA GLY A 372 -11.80 -23.62 15.30
C GLY A 372 -13.10 -24.04 15.98
N HIS A 373 -14.05 -23.10 16.08
CA HIS A 373 -15.41 -23.40 16.57
C HIS A 373 -16.12 -24.43 15.68
N HIS A 374 -15.99 -24.35 14.36
CA HIS A 374 -16.56 -25.33 13.45
C HIS A 374 -16.00 -26.74 13.70
N ASN A 375 -14.67 -26.89 13.73
CA ASN A 375 -14.01 -28.17 13.94
C ASN A 375 -14.37 -28.77 15.30
N LEU A 376 -14.35 -27.96 16.38
CA LEU A 376 -14.74 -28.43 17.70
C LEU A 376 -16.23 -28.82 17.76
N GLY A 377 -17.09 -28.07 17.06
CA GLY A 377 -18.49 -28.39 16.89
C GLY A 377 -18.73 -29.73 16.21
N LEU A 378 -17.98 -30.03 15.14
CA LEU A 378 -18.00 -31.33 14.46
C LEU A 378 -17.51 -32.47 15.36
N VAL A 379 -16.42 -32.27 16.10
CA VAL A 379 -15.93 -33.29 17.04
C VAL A 379 -16.98 -33.61 18.11
N TYR A 380 -17.66 -32.59 18.66
CA TYR A 380 -18.75 -32.81 19.61
C TYR A 380 -19.99 -33.45 18.96
N LEU A 381 -20.28 -33.12 17.70
CA LEU A 381 -21.36 -33.74 16.95
C LEU A 381 -21.14 -35.25 16.80
N TYR A 382 -19.96 -35.65 16.33
CA TYR A 382 -19.60 -37.05 16.10
C TYR A 382 -19.39 -37.85 17.39
N THR A 383 -19.01 -37.19 18.49
CA THR A 383 -18.95 -37.82 19.83
C THR A 383 -20.28 -37.79 20.58
N GLY A 384 -21.38 -37.32 19.93
CA GLY A 384 -22.73 -37.34 20.50
C GLY A 384 -23.01 -36.29 21.58
N ARG A 385 -22.08 -35.36 21.83
CA ARG A 385 -22.21 -34.25 22.79
C ARG A 385 -22.95 -33.07 22.16
N LEU A 386 -24.24 -33.31 21.87
CA LEU A 386 -25.04 -32.46 20.98
C LEU A 386 -25.24 -31.01 21.45
N ASP A 387 -25.22 -30.73 22.76
CA ASP A 387 -25.40 -29.37 23.26
C ASP A 387 -24.13 -28.53 23.14
N ARG A 388 -22.96 -29.13 23.39
CA ARG A 388 -21.67 -28.50 23.08
C ARG A 388 -21.52 -28.29 21.57
N ALA A 389 -21.87 -29.30 20.77
CA ALA A 389 -21.88 -29.20 19.32
C ALA A 389 -22.73 -28.01 18.85
N ARG A 390 -23.95 -27.86 19.41
CA ARG A 390 -24.82 -26.72 19.12
C ARG A 390 -24.14 -25.38 19.44
N TRP A 391 -23.57 -25.24 20.63
CA TRP A 391 -22.95 -23.98 21.02
C TRP A 391 -21.82 -23.59 20.06
N HIS A 392 -20.88 -24.50 19.80
CA HIS A 392 -19.73 -24.22 18.93
C HIS A 392 -20.14 -24.00 17.47
N LEU A 393 -21.05 -24.78 16.90
CA LEU A 393 -21.50 -24.58 15.52
C LEU A 393 -22.25 -23.25 15.32
N TYR A 394 -23.02 -22.80 16.32
CA TYR A 394 -23.69 -21.50 16.24
C TYR A 394 -22.71 -20.32 16.43
N GLN A 395 -21.67 -20.48 17.26
CA GLN A 395 -20.57 -19.51 17.31
C GLN A 395 -19.82 -19.45 15.98
N ALA A 396 -19.49 -20.60 15.38
CA ALA A 396 -18.87 -20.65 14.06
C ALA A 396 -19.72 -19.91 13.02
N ARG A 397 -21.04 -20.14 12.99
CA ARG A 397 -21.95 -19.44 12.06
C ARG A 397 -21.95 -17.92 12.26
N ARG A 398 -21.80 -17.46 13.51
CA ARG A 398 -21.72 -16.02 13.82
C ARG A 398 -20.40 -15.42 13.32
N LEU A 399 -19.30 -16.15 13.45
CA LEU A 399 -17.95 -15.68 13.13
C LEU A 399 -17.61 -15.80 11.63
N ILE A 400 -18.15 -16.81 10.95
CA ILE A 400 -17.93 -17.08 9.52
C ILE A 400 -19.28 -17.34 8.82
N PRO A 401 -20.13 -16.31 8.66
CA PRO A 401 -21.51 -16.46 8.19
C PRO A 401 -21.63 -17.00 6.76
N ASP A 402 -20.60 -16.89 5.93
CA ASP A 402 -20.65 -17.37 4.53
C ASP A 402 -20.04 -18.76 4.34
N TYR A 403 -19.50 -19.37 5.40
CA TYR A 403 -18.85 -20.68 5.32
C TYR A 403 -19.87 -21.82 5.31
N GLN A 404 -20.24 -22.28 4.12
CA GLN A 404 -21.25 -23.32 3.87
C GLN A 404 -21.12 -24.61 4.72
N PRO A 405 -19.91 -25.14 5.01
CA PRO A 405 -19.77 -26.33 5.85
C PRO A 405 -20.39 -26.20 7.25
N VAL A 406 -20.40 -25.00 7.83
CA VAL A 406 -21.07 -24.77 9.13
C VAL A 406 -22.57 -25.01 9.05
N TYR A 407 -23.23 -24.59 7.96
CA TYR A 407 -24.66 -24.82 7.77
C TYR A 407 -24.97 -26.30 7.59
N LYS A 408 -24.14 -27.03 6.85
CA LYS A 408 -24.26 -28.49 6.69
C LYS A 408 -24.18 -29.19 8.05
N ALA A 409 -23.18 -28.83 8.87
CA ALA A 409 -23.02 -29.38 10.21
C ALA A 409 -24.21 -29.08 11.13
N ILE A 410 -24.78 -27.86 11.07
CA ILE A 410 -25.98 -27.50 11.84
C ILE A 410 -27.21 -28.29 11.36
N GLN A 411 -27.36 -28.51 10.06
CA GLN A 411 -28.45 -29.32 9.51
C GLN A 411 -28.34 -30.78 9.99
N GLU A 412 -27.14 -31.34 9.99
CA GLU A 412 -26.85 -32.68 10.51
C GLU A 412 -27.21 -32.79 12.00
N LEU A 413 -26.77 -31.83 12.82
CA LEU A 413 -27.14 -31.74 14.23
C LEU A 413 -28.67 -31.75 14.44
N LYS A 414 -29.43 -31.01 13.62
CA LYS A 414 -30.89 -30.99 13.70
C LYS A 414 -31.50 -32.36 13.35
N LYS A 415 -30.99 -33.04 12.33
CA LYS A 415 -31.44 -34.39 11.94
C LYS A 415 -31.20 -35.39 13.09
N ILE A 416 -30.01 -35.38 13.68
CA ILE A 416 -29.67 -36.28 14.80
C ILE A 416 -30.57 -36.02 16.01
N LYS A 417 -30.85 -34.76 16.36
CA LYS A 417 -31.76 -34.43 17.47
C LYS A 417 -33.20 -34.90 17.18
N LYS A 418 -33.70 -34.70 15.96
CA LYS A 418 -35.05 -35.16 15.56
C LYS A 418 -35.18 -36.68 15.70
N ASN A 419 -34.20 -37.43 15.21
CA ASN A 419 -34.23 -38.90 15.27
C ASN A 419 -34.17 -39.44 16.71
N LYS A 420 -33.41 -38.78 17.60
CA LYS A 420 -33.39 -39.13 19.03
C LYS A 420 -34.71 -38.83 19.74
N LEU A 421 -35.40 -37.76 19.35
CA LEU A 421 -36.72 -37.42 19.88
C LEU A 421 -37.77 -38.44 19.45
N THR A 422 -37.80 -38.81 18.16
CA THR A 422 -38.74 -39.82 17.66
C THR A 422 -38.51 -41.20 18.27
N ALA A 423 -37.25 -41.60 18.47
CA ALA A 423 -36.92 -42.88 19.11
C ALA A 423 -37.37 -42.95 20.59
N ARG A 424 -37.41 -41.81 21.31
CA ARG A 424 -37.88 -41.75 22.70
C ARG A 424 -39.40 -41.73 22.83
N THR A 425 -40.13 -41.35 21.79
CA THR A 425 -41.61 -41.35 21.77
C THR A 425 -42.22 -42.65 21.26
N SER A 426 -41.38 -43.56 20.74
CA SER A 426 -41.80 -44.88 20.23
C SER A 426 -41.43 -46.04 21.18
N GLN A 427 -40.82 -45.73 22.32
CA GLN A 427 -40.63 -46.61 23.48
C GLN A 427 -41.61 -46.18 24.55
#